data_AF-A0A4Y9RHV3-F1
#
_entry.id   AF-A0A4Y9RHV3-F1
#
_cell.length_a   1.000
_cell.length_b   1.000
_cell.length_c   1.000
_cell.angle_alpha   90.00
_cell.angle_beta   90.00
_cell.angle_gamma   90.00
#
_symmetry.space_group_name_H-M   'P 1'
#
loop_
_entity.id
_entity.type
_entity.pdbx_description
1 polymer ?
#
loop_
_entity_poly.entity_id
_entity_poly.type
_entity_poly.pdbx_seq_one_letter_code
_entity_poly.pdbx_strand_id
1 'polypeptide(L)'
;MNEPYVLAVHGGAGTISPGVCAPEVESQYRRALHNAVAAGEAVLVAGGSAIDAVTASVVFLENCPLFNAGHGAVFTAEGKHELDASIMDGRTLRAGAASCVRTVRNPVLLARAIMEDSGNVLLTADGADAYARECGLELVDPAYLSTPERHAQLLRAREDARGARLDHDAATEAT
;
A
#
# COMPACT_ATOMS: atom_id res chain seq x y z
N MET A 1 -34.04 9.12 -2.68
CA MET A 1 -33.13 9.79 -1.74
C MET A 1 -31.95 8.86 -1.56
N ASN A 2 -30.71 9.30 -1.75
CA ASN A 2 -29.55 8.46 -1.41
C ASN A 2 -29.58 8.21 0.10
N GLU A 3 -29.35 6.96 0.50
CA GLU A 3 -29.15 6.62 1.90
C GLU A 3 -27.94 7.38 2.46
N PRO A 4 -27.97 7.81 3.74
CA PRO A 4 -26.83 8.46 4.36
C PRO A 4 -25.65 7.49 4.40
N TYR A 5 -24.48 7.93 3.92
CA TYR A 5 -23.25 7.16 3.93
C TYR A 5 -22.17 7.82 4.78
N VAL A 6 -21.21 7.00 5.23
CA VAL A 6 -19.97 7.46 5.86
C VAL A 6 -18.82 6.72 5.18
N LEU A 7 -17.82 7.47 4.73
CA LEU A 7 -16.58 6.94 4.16
C LEU A 7 -15.41 7.44 5.01
N ALA A 8 -14.53 6.51 5.39
CA ALA A 8 -13.31 6.81 6.14
C ALA A 8 -12.11 6.16 5.44
N VAL A 9 -10.96 6.83 5.50
CA VAL A 9 -9.69 6.35 4.93
C VAL A 9 -8.56 6.59 5.94
N HIS A 10 -7.46 5.85 5.82
CA HIS A 10 -6.24 6.11 6.57
C HIS A 10 -5.01 6.02 5.66
N GLY A 11 -3.94 6.75 6.00
CA GLY A 11 -2.64 6.71 5.33
C GLY A 11 -1.57 5.89 6.07
N GLY A 12 -1.94 5.23 7.17
CA GLY A 12 -1.04 4.51 8.07
C GLY A 12 -0.95 5.18 9.44
N ALA A 13 -0.64 4.38 10.46
CA ALA A 13 -0.41 4.83 11.84
C ALA A 13 1.02 4.51 12.27
N GLY A 14 1.57 5.27 13.22
CA GLY A 14 2.94 5.08 13.71
C GLY A 14 3.42 6.29 14.51
N THR A 15 4.73 6.42 14.67
CA THR A 15 5.37 7.53 15.41
C THR A 15 5.36 8.82 14.59
N ILE A 16 4.17 9.36 14.36
CA ILE A 16 3.94 10.66 13.71
C ILE A 16 3.86 11.70 14.83
N SER A 17 5.01 12.17 15.28
CA SER A 17 5.07 13.15 16.37
C SER A 17 4.70 14.55 15.87
N PRO A 18 3.74 15.24 16.52
CA PRO A 18 3.44 16.65 16.22
C PRO A 18 4.70 17.51 16.32
N GLY A 19 4.94 18.38 15.33
CA GLY A 19 6.11 19.26 15.26
C GLY A 19 7.39 18.64 14.67
N VAL A 20 7.40 17.34 14.36
CA VAL A 20 8.51 16.71 13.61
C VAL A 20 8.36 16.91 12.10
N CYS A 21 7.13 17.14 11.63
CA CYS A 21 6.81 17.36 10.22
C CYS A 21 6.68 18.86 9.93
N ALA A 22 7.30 19.33 8.85
CA ALA A 22 7.11 20.71 8.40
C ALA A 22 5.62 20.95 8.04
N PRO A 23 5.05 22.14 8.34
CA PRO A 23 3.63 22.43 8.07
C PRO A 23 3.19 22.17 6.63
N GLU A 24 4.10 22.40 5.66
CA GLU A 24 3.87 22.16 4.24
C GLU A 24 3.69 20.67 3.95
N VAL A 25 4.49 19.82 4.58
CA VAL A 25 4.40 18.36 4.43
C VAL A 25 3.11 17.87 5.07
N GLU A 26 2.75 18.34 6.26
CA GLU A 26 1.44 18.02 6.87
C GLU A 26 0.27 18.39 5.95
N SER A 27 0.31 19.58 5.36
CA SER A 27 -0.71 20.04 4.40
C SER A 27 -0.81 19.14 3.17
N GLN A 28 0.32 18.64 2.66
CA GLN A 28 0.34 17.68 1.55
C GLN A 28 -0.37 16.37 1.92
N TYR A 29 -0.07 15.80 3.09
CA TYR A 29 -0.74 14.58 3.58
C TYR A 29 -2.24 14.79 3.77
N ARG A 30 -2.65 15.91 4.38
CA ARG A 30 -4.07 16.23 4.58
C ARG A 30 -4.81 16.36 3.26
N ARG A 31 -4.21 17.05 2.28
CA ARG A 31 -4.79 17.18 0.93
C ARG A 31 -4.89 15.83 0.23
N ALA A 32 -3.87 14.98 0.34
CA ALA A 32 -3.89 13.65 -0.25
C ALA A 32 -4.98 12.76 0.37
N LEU A 33 -5.16 12.79 1.69
CA LEU A 33 -6.26 12.09 2.37
C LEU A 33 -7.63 12.61 1.94
N HIS A 34 -7.80 13.93 1.82
CA HIS A 34 -9.03 14.52 1.29
C HIS A 34 -9.33 14.05 -0.13
N ASN A 35 -8.32 13.98 -1.00
CA ASN A 35 -8.49 13.49 -2.36
C ASN A 35 -8.83 12.00 -2.41
N ALA A 36 -8.28 11.19 -1.51
CA ALA A 36 -8.63 9.77 -1.39
C ALA A 36 -10.10 9.58 -0.97
N VAL A 37 -10.59 10.37 -0.02
CA VAL A 37 -12.02 10.39 0.35
C VAL A 37 -12.87 10.86 -0.82
N ALA A 38 -12.48 11.95 -1.50
CA ALA A 38 -13.22 12.50 -2.63
C ALA A 38 -13.34 11.50 -3.80
N ALA A 39 -12.31 10.69 -4.04
CA ALA A 39 -12.35 9.65 -5.07
C ALA A 39 -13.43 8.59 -4.79
N GLY A 40 -13.55 8.11 -3.55
CA GLY A 40 -14.60 7.17 -3.16
C GLY A 40 -15.98 7.84 -3.04
N GLU A 41 -16.03 9.09 -2.56
CA GLU A 41 -17.26 9.86 -2.48
C GLU A 41 -17.88 10.11 -3.86
N ALA A 42 -17.07 10.40 -4.87
CA ALA A 42 -17.56 10.57 -6.25
C ALA A 42 -18.33 9.34 -6.75
N VAL A 43 -17.89 8.13 -6.36
CA VAL A 43 -18.58 6.88 -6.67
C VAL A 43 -19.93 6.80 -5.95
N LEU A 44 -19.97 7.09 -4.65
CA LEU A 44 -21.20 7.04 -3.85
C LEU A 44 -22.24 8.08 -4.31
N VAL A 45 -21.80 9.29 -4.63
CA VAL A 45 -22.65 10.36 -5.18
C VAL A 45 -23.26 9.94 -6.53
N ALA A 46 -22.51 9.21 -7.35
CA ALA A 46 -23.00 8.65 -8.61
C ALA A 46 -23.91 7.41 -8.44
N GLY A 47 -24.16 6.96 -7.20
CA GLY A 47 -24.98 5.78 -6.90
C GLY A 47 -24.23 4.44 -7.02
N GLY A 48 -22.89 4.47 -7.04
CA GLY A 48 -22.06 3.27 -7.02
C GLY A 48 -22.07 2.56 -5.66
N SER A 49 -21.50 1.36 -5.62
CA SER A 49 -21.50 0.53 -4.40
C SER A 49 -20.42 0.94 -3.41
N ALA A 50 -20.55 0.50 -2.15
CA ALA A 50 -19.50 0.66 -1.14
C ALA A 50 -18.17 -0.01 -1.56
N ILE A 51 -18.24 -1.16 -2.25
CA ILE A 51 -17.06 -1.85 -2.78
C ILE A 51 -16.35 -1.02 -3.84
N ASP A 52 -17.10 -0.40 -4.75
CA ASP A 52 -16.53 0.51 -5.76
C ASP A 52 -15.89 1.74 -5.11
N ALA A 53 -16.54 2.31 -4.10
CA ALA A 53 -16.06 3.49 -3.39
C ALA A 53 -14.74 3.23 -2.66
N VAL A 54 -14.65 2.15 -1.87
CA VAL A 54 -13.40 1.81 -1.16
C VAL A 54 -12.29 1.43 -2.13
N THR A 55 -12.63 0.76 -3.25
CA THR A 55 -11.66 0.47 -4.32
C THR A 55 -11.06 1.76 -4.87
N ALA A 56 -11.91 2.74 -5.22
CA ALA A 56 -11.45 4.01 -5.78
C ALA A 56 -10.58 4.81 -4.78
N SER A 57 -10.96 4.85 -3.50
CA SER A 57 -10.16 5.48 -2.45
C SER A 57 -8.79 4.82 -2.29
N VAL A 58 -8.73 3.49 -2.27
CA VAL A 58 -7.46 2.76 -2.09
C VAL A 58 -6.58 2.87 -3.34
N VAL A 59 -7.14 2.81 -4.55
CA VAL A 59 -6.40 3.07 -5.80
C VAL A 59 -5.76 4.46 -5.77
N PHE A 60 -6.45 5.48 -5.24
CA PHE A 60 -5.85 6.80 -5.07
C PHE A 60 -4.66 6.75 -4.10
N LEU A 61 -4.82 6.09 -2.94
CA LEU A 61 -3.75 5.95 -1.96
C LEU A 61 -2.53 5.20 -2.52
N GLU A 62 -2.76 4.11 -3.25
CA GLU A 62 -1.71 3.31 -3.90
C GLU A 62 -0.96 4.04 -5.01
N ASN A 63 -1.59 5.01 -5.68
CA ASN A 63 -0.91 5.83 -6.69
C ASN A 63 -0.21 7.05 -6.07
N CYS A 64 -0.40 7.33 -4.77
CA CYS A 64 0.13 8.50 -4.11
C CYS A 64 1.44 8.15 -3.36
N PRO A 65 2.59 8.73 -3.77
CA PRO A 65 3.91 8.37 -3.22
C PRO A 65 4.12 8.69 -1.74
N LEU A 66 3.19 9.45 -1.15
CA LEU A 66 3.22 9.80 0.27
C LEU A 66 2.88 8.61 1.17
N PHE A 67 2.10 7.64 0.68
CA PHE A 67 1.62 6.53 1.48
C PHE A 67 2.41 5.24 1.23
N ASN A 68 2.44 4.37 2.23
CA ASN A 68 3.11 3.07 2.12
C ASN A 68 2.15 2.03 1.51
N ALA A 69 1.80 2.20 0.24
CA ALA A 69 1.01 1.26 -0.55
C ALA A 69 1.25 1.57 -2.03
N GLY A 70 1.41 0.55 -2.88
CA GLY A 70 1.68 0.76 -4.31
C GLY A 70 2.92 1.64 -4.56
N HIS A 71 2.76 2.70 -5.32
CA HIS A 71 3.79 3.73 -5.52
C HIS A 71 4.09 4.44 -4.19
N GLY A 72 5.32 4.32 -3.69
CA GLY A 72 5.68 4.79 -2.34
C GLY A 72 5.74 3.68 -1.30
N ALA A 73 5.66 2.41 -1.71
CA ALA A 73 5.89 1.27 -0.85
C ALA A 73 7.31 1.27 -0.26
N VAL A 74 7.40 0.80 0.99
CA VAL A 74 8.66 0.53 1.66
C VAL A 74 9.42 -0.61 0.97
N PHE A 75 10.71 -0.69 1.29
CA PHE A 75 11.58 -1.74 0.80
C PHE A 75 11.67 -2.90 1.80
N THR A 76 11.83 -4.12 1.28
CA THR A 76 12.28 -5.27 2.06
C THR A 76 13.74 -5.12 2.49
N ALA A 77 14.23 -6.02 3.36
CA ALA A 77 15.63 -6.04 3.76
C ALA A 77 16.60 -6.18 2.57
N GLU A 78 16.20 -6.91 1.52
CA GLU A 78 16.96 -7.06 0.27
C GLU A 78 16.86 -5.84 -0.67
N GLY A 79 16.05 -4.83 -0.33
CA GLY A 79 15.83 -3.67 -1.19
C GLY A 79 14.86 -3.95 -2.34
N LYS A 80 13.87 -4.83 -2.14
CA LYS A 80 12.78 -5.10 -3.10
C LYS A 80 11.47 -4.50 -2.61
N HIS A 81 10.41 -4.59 -3.43
CA HIS A 81 9.04 -4.32 -3.02
C HIS A 81 8.23 -5.61 -3.07
N GLU A 82 7.46 -5.85 -2.01
CA GLU A 82 6.49 -6.93 -1.90
C GLU A 82 5.23 -6.31 -1.32
N LEU A 83 4.14 -6.33 -2.09
CA LEU A 83 2.91 -5.61 -1.78
C LEU A 83 1.79 -6.57 -1.42
N ASP A 84 0.94 -6.12 -0.49
CA ASP A 84 -0.24 -6.84 -0.04
C ASP A 84 -1.47 -5.94 -0.14
N ALA A 85 -2.62 -6.52 -0.46
CA ALA A 85 -3.91 -5.85 -0.36
C ALA A 85 -5.04 -6.85 -0.14
N SER A 86 -6.14 -6.37 0.44
CA SER A 86 -7.37 -7.13 0.61
C SER A 86 -8.61 -6.26 0.45
N ILE A 87 -9.72 -6.90 0.11
CA ILE A 87 -11.04 -6.27 -0.02
C ILE A 87 -12.11 -7.27 0.41
N MET A 88 -13.19 -6.77 1.01
CA MET A 88 -14.30 -7.60 1.48
C MET A 88 -15.64 -6.88 1.32
N ASP A 89 -16.62 -7.56 0.74
CA ASP A 89 -18.01 -7.09 0.66
C ASP A 89 -18.79 -7.56 1.90
N GLY A 90 -19.15 -6.64 2.77
CA GLY A 90 -19.92 -6.94 3.98
C GLY A 90 -21.34 -7.46 3.71
N ARG A 91 -21.91 -7.22 2.52
CA ARG A 91 -23.25 -7.72 2.16
C ARG A 91 -23.24 -9.19 1.79
N THR A 92 -22.19 -9.65 1.10
CA THR A 92 -22.10 -11.01 0.56
C THR A 92 -21.08 -11.88 1.28
N LEU A 93 -20.26 -11.28 2.16
CA LEU A 93 -19.09 -11.90 2.80
C LEU A 93 -18.02 -12.39 1.82
N ARG A 94 -18.13 -12.04 0.53
CA ARG A 94 -17.07 -12.30 -0.45
C ARG A 94 -15.85 -11.48 -0.07
N ALA A 95 -14.68 -12.09 -0.19
CA ALA A 95 -13.41 -11.45 0.08
C ALA A 95 -12.39 -11.86 -0.98
N GLY A 96 -11.40 -11.00 -1.17
CA GLY A 96 -10.25 -11.27 -2.02
C GLY A 96 -9.02 -10.58 -1.46
N ALA A 97 -7.88 -11.21 -1.62
CA ALA A 97 -6.60 -10.72 -1.14
C ALA A 97 -5.46 -11.19 -2.04
N ALA A 98 -4.45 -10.35 -2.17
CA ALA A 98 -3.18 -10.65 -2.81
C ALA A 98 -2.05 -10.35 -1.82
N SER A 99 -1.03 -11.19 -1.81
CA SER A 99 0.17 -10.94 -1.01
C SER A 99 1.47 -11.17 -1.77
N CYS A 100 2.54 -10.51 -1.35
CA CYS A 100 3.87 -10.60 -1.91
C CYS A 100 3.95 -10.35 -3.43
N VAL A 101 3.02 -9.57 -4.00
CA VAL A 101 3.07 -9.21 -5.42
C VAL A 101 4.12 -8.15 -5.67
N ARG A 102 4.80 -8.23 -6.81
CA ARG A 102 5.96 -7.37 -7.09
C ARG A 102 5.79 -6.45 -8.28
N THR A 103 4.84 -6.75 -9.16
CA THR A 103 4.69 -6.03 -10.43
C THR A 103 3.32 -5.39 -10.62
N VAL A 104 2.35 -5.67 -9.76
CA VAL A 104 1.00 -5.11 -9.88
C VAL A 104 0.99 -3.65 -9.42
N ARG A 105 0.56 -2.73 -10.31
CA ARG A 105 0.50 -1.31 -9.97
C ARG A 105 -0.40 -1.02 -8.78
N ASN A 106 -1.59 -1.62 -8.81
CA ASN A 106 -2.66 -1.42 -7.83
C ASN A 106 -3.09 -2.75 -7.22
N PRO A 107 -2.41 -3.23 -6.16
CA PRO A 107 -2.75 -4.48 -5.48
C PRO A 107 -4.22 -4.63 -5.07
N VAL A 108 -4.93 -3.54 -4.72
CA VAL A 108 -6.37 -3.60 -4.40
C VAL A 108 -7.23 -4.05 -5.58
N LEU A 109 -6.85 -3.71 -6.82
CA LEU A 109 -7.56 -4.17 -8.02
C LEU A 109 -7.38 -5.67 -8.24
N LEU A 110 -6.19 -6.20 -7.92
CA LEU A 110 -5.96 -7.64 -7.93
C LEU A 110 -6.76 -8.33 -6.82
N ALA A 111 -6.75 -7.80 -5.60
CA ALA A 111 -7.57 -8.33 -4.52
C ALA A 111 -9.07 -8.37 -4.91
N ARG A 112 -9.55 -7.34 -5.61
CA ARG A 112 -10.91 -7.30 -6.15
C ARG A 112 -11.16 -8.34 -7.24
N ALA A 113 -10.26 -8.49 -8.20
CA ALA A 113 -10.37 -9.54 -9.24
C ALA A 113 -10.34 -10.96 -8.64
N ILE A 114 -9.58 -11.17 -7.55
CA ILE A 114 -9.57 -12.43 -6.81
C ILE A 114 -10.94 -12.67 -6.17
N MET A 115 -11.51 -11.66 -5.51
CA MET A 115 -12.84 -11.72 -4.91
C MET A 115 -13.94 -12.05 -5.94
N GLU A 116 -13.87 -11.42 -7.12
CA GLU A 116 -14.91 -11.45 -8.14
C GLU A 116 -14.86 -12.72 -9.01
N ASP A 117 -13.67 -13.17 -9.43
CA ASP A 117 -13.56 -14.11 -10.56
C ASP A 117 -12.69 -15.37 -10.29
N SER A 118 -11.88 -15.40 -9.23
CA SER A 118 -10.86 -16.45 -9.08
C SER A 118 -11.34 -17.78 -8.51
N GLY A 119 -12.52 -17.78 -7.86
CA GLY A 119 -12.98 -18.91 -7.03
C GLY A 119 -12.19 -19.13 -5.73
N ASN A 120 -11.20 -18.27 -5.43
CA ASN A 120 -10.37 -18.30 -4.22
C ASN A 120 -10.53 -17.00 -3.42
N VAL A 121 -10.03 -16.98 -2.19
CA VAL A 121 -9.99 -15.77 -1.35
C VAL A 121 -8.62 -15.10 -1.34
N LEU A 122 -7.53 -15.87 -1.43
CA LEU A 122 -6.17 -15.34 -1.34
C LEU A 122 -5.27 -16.00 -2.38
N LEU A 123 -4.54 -15.19 -3.13
CA LEU A 123 -3.41 -15.61 -3.95
C LEU A 123 -2.14 -14.94 -3.46
N THR A 124 -0.98 -15.58 -3.66
CA THR A 124 0.29 -15.07 -3.14
C THR A 124 1.43 -15.16 -4.15
N ALA A 125 2.38 -14.23 -4.04
CA ALA A 125 3.64 -14.17 -4.77
C ALA A 125 3.46 -14.35 -6.29
N ASP A 126 4.29 -15.17 -6.90
CA ASP A 126 4.33 -15.35 -8.36
C ASP A 126 2.99 -15.84 -8.94
N GLY A 127 2.21 -16.60 -8.15
CA GLY A 127 0.87 -17.03 -8.57
C GLY A 127 -0.13 -15.87 -8.63
N ALA A 128 -0.02 -14.91 -7.72
CA ALA A 128 -0.82 -13.69 -7.73
C ALA A 128 -0.42 -12.74 -8.87
N ASP A 129 0.89 -12.56 -9.12
CA ASP A 129 1.39 -11.79 -10.27
C ASP A 129 1.00 -12.44 -11.62
N ALA A 130 0.96 -13.78 -11.69
CA ALA A 130 0.48 -14.50 -12.87
C ALA A 130 -1.02 -14.24 -13.11
N TYR A 131 -1.84 -14.36 -12.06
CA TYR A 131 -3.27 -14.10 -12.14
C TYR A 131 -3.57 -12.63 -12.52
N ALA A 132 -2.80 -11.67 -11.99
CA ALA A 132 -2.93 -10.27 -12.39
C ALA A 132 -2.75 -10.06 -13.89
N ARG A 133 -1.82 -10.78 -14.52
CA ARG A 133 -1.59 -10.76 -15.96
C ARG A 133 -2.76 -11.37 -16.73
N GLU A 134 -3.33 -12.46 -16.24
CA GLU A 134 -4.51 -13.10 -16.83
C GLU A 134 -5.75 -12.18 -16.78
N CYS A 135 -5.92 -11.45 -15.67
CA CYS A 135 -6.95 -10.42 -15.53
C CYS A 135 -6.71 -9.15 -16.36
N GLY A 136 -5.56 -9.02 -17.03
CA GLY A 136 -5.21 -7.84 -17.82
C GLY A 136 -4.96 -6.58 -16.98
N LEU A 137 -4.56 -6.73 -15.72
CA LEU A 137 -4.22 -5.60 -14.85
C LEU A 137 -2.91 -4.94 -15.29
N GLU A 138 -2.76 -3.65 -14.97
CA GLU A 138 -1.54 -2.92 -15.26
C GLU A 138 -0.38 -3.46 -14.41
N LEU A 139 0.62 -3.99 -15.10
CA LEU A 139 1.90 -4.39 -14.52
C LEU A 139 2.94 -3.30 -14.78
N VAL A 140 3.75 -3.02 -13.77
CA VAL A 140 4.79 -1.99 -13.77
C VAL A 140 6.15 -2.63 -13.53
N ASP A 141 7.20 -1.95 -14.02
CA ASP A 141 8.56 -2.22 -13.55
C ASP A 141 8.62 -1.95 -12.04
N PRO A 142 9.22 -2.83 -11.21
CA PRO A 142 9.32 -2.60 -9.76
C PRO A 142 9.94 -1.25 -9.37
N ALA A 143 10.79 -0.65 -10.23
CA ALA A 143 11.34 0.68 -10.01
C ALA A 143 10.27 1.78 -9.95
N TYR A 144 9.10 1.58 -10.56
CA TYR A 144 7.95 2.47 -10.39
C TYR A 144 7.53 2.57 -8.93
N LEU A 145 7.59 1.49 -8.15
CA LEU A 145 7.12 1.47 -6.76
C LEU A 145 8.05 2.26 -5.82
N SER A 146 9.29 2.48 -6.23
CA SER A 146 10.34 3.13 -5.46
C SER A 146 10.17 4.64 -5.37
N THR A 147 10.48 5.21 -4.19
CA THR A 147 10.71 6.65 -4.04
C THR A 147 12.04 6.92 -3.32
N PRO A 148 12.67 8.08 -3.57
CA PRO A 148 13.90 8.46 -2.87
C PRO A 148 13.74 8.45 -1.35
N GLU A 149 12.57 8.87 -0.85
CA GLU A 149 12.26 8.95 0.57
C GLU A 149 12.24 7.56 1.22
N ARG A 150 11.61 6.57 0.58
CA ARG A 150 11.56 5.18 1.07
C ARG A 150 12.91 4.49 0.98
N HIS A 151 13.69 4.79 -0.06
CA HIS A 151 15.04 4.25 -0.18
C HIS A 151 15.95 4.80 0.93
N ALA A 152 15.88 6.11 1.22
CA ALA A 152 16.60 6.71 2.33
C ALA A 152 16.18 6.12 3.70
N GLN A 153 14.91 5.73 3.88
CA GLN A 153 14.45 5.02 5.08
C GLN A 153 15.09 3.64 5.20
N LEU A 154 15.21 2.87 4.11
CA LEU A 154 15.90 1.58 4.11
C LEU A 154 17.38 1.73 4.50
N LEU A 155 18.07 2.73 3.95
CA LEU A 155 19.49 2.96 4.26
C LEU A 155 19.69 3.28 5.74
N ARG A 156 18.86 4.17 6.32
CA ARG A 156 18.90 4.46 7.76
C ARG A 156 18.62 3.21 8.61
N ALA A 157 17.60 2.42 8.26
CA ALA A 157 17.30 1.19 8.99
C ALA A 157 18.46 0.17 8.95
N ARG A 158 19.19 0.09 7.83
CA ARG A 158 20.39 -0.75 7.70
C ARG A 158 21.56 -0.23 8.54
N GLU A 159 21.72 1.08 8.65
CA GLU A 159 22.73 1.70 9.51
C GLU A 159 22.43 1.46 10.98
N ASP A 160 21.19 1.68 11.41
CA ASP A 160 20.75 1.44 12.79
C ASP A 160 20.93 -0.03 13.19
N ALA A 161 20.58 -0.96 12.30
CA ALA A 161 20.79 -2.40 12.52
C ALA A 161 22.28 -2.79 12.61
N ARG A 162 23.18 -2.05 11.93
CA ARG A 162 24.63 -2.23 12.02
C ARG A 162 25.23 -1.56 13.26
N GLY A 163 24.75 -0.38 13.63
CA GLY A 163 25.14 0.36 14.83
C GLY A 163 24.67 -0.28 16.13
N ALA A 164 23.65 -1.14 16.06
CA ALA A 164 23.27 -2.05 17.14
C ALA A 164 24.20 -3.28 17.30
N ARG A 165 25.30 -3.40 16.53
CA ARG A 165 26.35 -4.39 16.81
C ARG A 165 27.10 -3.97 18.08
N LEU A 166 27.00 -4.85 19.07
CA LEU A 166 27.53 -4.71 20.42
C LEU A 166 29.06 -4.62 20.45
N ASP A 167 29.52 -3.98 21.51
CA ASP A 167 30.85 -3.70 22.06
C ASP A 167 31.77 -4.93 22.28
N HIS A 168 31.52 -6.07 21.62
CA HIS A 168 32.29 -7.30 21.77
C HIS A 168 32.99 -7.78 20.48
N ASP A 169 32.74 -7.15 19.33
CA ASP A 169 33.45 -7.46 18.07
C ASP A 169 34.90 -6.91 18.02
N ALA A 170 35.37 -6.23 19.08
CA ALA A 170 36.73 -5.65 19.15
C ALA A 170 37.82 -6.59 19.72
N ALA A 171 37.48 -7.81 20.13
CA ALA A 171 38.38 -8.68 20.91
C ALA A 171 38.96 -9.89 20.15
N THR A 172 38.94 -9.91 18.81
CA THR A 172 39.41 -11.09 18.05
C THR A 172 40.45 -10.83 16.96
N GLU A 173 41.22 -9.74 17.08
CA GLU A 173 42.43 -9.54 16.25
C GLU A 173 43.59 -8.99 17.08
N ALA A 174 44.04 -9.79 18.06
CA ALA A 174 45.37 -9.63 18.64
C ALA A 174 45.88 -11.01 19.11
N THR A 175 46.56 -11.73 18.24
CA THR A 175 47.55 -12.75 18.60
C THR A 175 48.72 -12.67 17.64
#